data_AF-A0A6L7LEX8-F1
#
_entry.id   AF-A0A6L7LEX8-F1
#
_cell.length_a   1.000
_cell.length_b   1.000
_cell.length_c   1.000
_cell.angle_alpha   90.00
_cell.angle_beta   90.00
_cell.angle_gamma   90.00
#
_symmetry.space_group_name_H-M   'P 1'
#
loop_
_entity.id
_entity.type
_entity.pdbx_description
1 polymer ?
#
loop_
_entity_poly.entity_id
_entity_poly.type
_entity_poly.pdbx_seq_one_letter_code
_entity_poly.pdbx_strand_id
1 'polypeptide(L)'
;MRYDYVYMLWNCLPQSHLADGIRRLLGEFLAPGGRLILGSYGSRSRNERPFDIARFVREMDIEPDGVAWGGDPPLTLFVWIDAPR
;
A
#
# COMPACT_ATOMS: atom_id res chain seq x y z
N MET A 1 -19.22 -7.28 -6.38
CA MET A 1 -18.15 -7.43 -7.38
C MET A 1 -16.83 -7.33 -6.63
N ARG A 2 -15.93 -8.28 -6.84
CA ARG A 2 -14.59 -8.33 -6.22
C ARG A 2 -13.54 -8.27 -7.33
N TYR A 3 -12.36 -7.75 -7.04
CA TYR A 3 -11.32 -7.46 -8.01
C TYR A 3 -10.07 -8.31 -7.76
N ASP A 4 -9.42 -8.77 -8.83
CA ASP A 4 -8.15 -9.48 -8.73
C ASP A 4 -7.00 -8.54 -8.32
N TYR A 5 -7.10 -7.26 -8.70
CA TYR A 5 -6.11 -6.24 -8.37
C TYR A 5 -6.80 -4.95 -7.94
N VAL A 6 -6.34 -4.38 -6.83
CA VAL A 6 -6.72 -3.05 -6.36
C VAL A 6 -5.45 -2.24 -6.16
N TYR A 7 -5.42 -1.03 -6.71
CA TYR A 7 -4.32 -0.08 -6.51
C TYR A 7 -4.83 1.15 -5.77
N MET A 8 -4.10 1.61 -4.76
CA MET A 8 -4.43 2.82 -4.00
C MET A 8 -3.16 3.61 -3.64
N LEU A 9 -3.24 4.93 -3.68
CA LEU A 9 -2.22 5.80 -3.11
C LEU A 9 -2.41 5.90 -1.60
N TRP A 10 -1.33 5.84 -0.82
CA TRP A 10 -1.39 5.86 0.65
C TRP A 10 -2.14 7.07 1.23
N ASN A 11 -2.16 8.19 0.51
CA ASN A 11 -2.76 9.45 0.92
C ASN A 11 -4.18 9.67 0.37
N CYS A 12 -4.82 8.66 -0.22
CA CYS A 12 -6.24 8.72 -0.58
C CYS A 12 -7.17 8.77 0.65
N LEU A 13 -6.65 8.42 1.82
CA LEU A 13 -7.36 8.46 3.10
C LEU A 13 -6.54 9.26 4.12
N PRO A 14 -7.17 9.92 5.11
CA PRO A 14 -6.47 10.41 6.29
C PRO A 14 -5.71 9.26 6.96
N GLN A 15 -4.52 9.52 7.51
CA GLN A 15 -3.68 8.49 8.10
C GLN A 15 -4.38 7.72 9.24
N SER A 16 -5.25 8.39 10.00
CA SER A 16 -6.08 7.79 11.06
C SER A 16 -7.09 6.76 10.56
N HIS A 17 -7.43 6.77 9.27
CA HIS A 17 -8.39 5.86 8.64
C HIS A 17 -7.73 4.88 7.66
N LEU A 18 -6.42 5.03 7.41
CA LEU A 18 -5.72 4.23 6.41
C LEU A 18 -5.72 2.74 6.78
N ALA A 19 -5.53 2.43 8.08
CA ALA A 19 -5.53 1.06 8.56
C ALA A 19 -6.88 0.34 8.32
N ASP A 20 -7.98 1.00 8.66
CA ASP A 20 -9.33 0.46 8.45
C ASP A 20 -9.67 0.38 6.97
N GLY A 21 -9.23 1.37 6.17
CA GLY A 21 -9.37 1.35 4.72
C GLY A 21 -8.67 0.16 4.08
N ILE A 22 -7.43 -0.13 4.47
CA ILE A 22 -6.67 -1.30 3.99
C ILE A 22 -7.39 -2.59 4.36
N ARG A 23 -7.81 -2.76 5.63
CA ARG A 23 -8.54 -3.96 6.07
C ARG A 23 -9.83 -4.16 5.27
N ARG A 24 -10.56 -3.08 5.03
CA ARG A 24 -11.80 -3.12 4.24
C ARG A 24 -11.54 -3.52 2.79
N LEU A 25 -10.52 -2.95 2.15
CA LEU A 25 -10.14 -3.31 0.78
C LEU A 25 -9.77 -4.80 0.68
N LEU A 26 -8.97 -5.30 1.62
CA LEU A 26 -8.58 -6.71 1.67
C LEU A 26 -9.78 -7.65 1.89
N GLY A 27 -10.70 -7.30 2.80
CA GLY A 27 -11.82 -8.17 3.17
C GLY A 27 -13.05 -8.12 2.25
N GLU A 28 -13.34 -6.95 1.67
CA GLU A 28 -14.60 -6.72 0.93
C GLU A 28 -14.39 -6.59 -0.58
N PHE A 29 -13.25 -6.04 -1.01
CA PHE A 29 -13.04 -5.63 -2.41
C PHE A 29 -12.15 -6.57 -3.20
N LEU A 30 -11.24 -7.31 -2.56
CA LEU A 30 -10.42 -8.30 -3.26
C LEU A 30 -11.13 -9.64 -3.46
N ALA A 31 -10.92 -10.23 -4.63
CA ALA A 31 -11.22 -11.62 -4.88
C ALA A 31 -10.27 -12.51 -4.05
N PRO A 32 -10.63 -13.77 -3.72
CA PRO A 32 -9.70 -14.70 -3.12
C PRO A 32 -8.43 -14.85 -3.98
N GLY A 33 -7.26 -14.73 -3.36
CA GLY A 33 -5.96 -14.68 -4.06
C GLY A 33 -5.68 -13.39 -4.83
N GLY A 34 -6.54 -12.37 -4.74
CA GLY A 34 -6.33 -11.05 -5.32
C GLY A 34 -5.26 -10.25 -4.58
N ARG A 35 -4.83 -9.11 -5.15
CA ARG A 35 -3.72 -8.30 -4.65
C ARG A 35 -4.10 -6.84 -4.44
N LEU A 36 -3.85 -6.33 -3.25
CA LEU A 36 -3.87 -4.90 -2.95
C LEU A 36 -2.46 -4.34 -3.12
N ILE A 37 -2.31 -3.28 -3.91
CA ILE A 37 -1.05 -2.56 -4.15
C ILE A 37 -1.21 -1.15 -3.58
N LEU A 38 -0.31 -0.76 -2.70
CA LEU A 38 -0.23 0.56 -2.09
C LEU A 38 0.97 1.30 -2.64
N GLY A 39 0.75 2.49 -3.20
CA GLY A 39 1.80 3.35 -3.74
C GLY A 39 2.05 4.58 -2.88
N SER A 40 3.33 4.92 -2.67
CA SER A 40 3.78 6.19 -2.12
C SER A 40 4.81 6.86 -3.01
N TYR A 41 4.65 8.17 -3.15
CA TYR A 41 5.50 9.02 -3.96
C TYR A 41 6.08 10.11 -3.07
N GLY A 42 7.40 10.23 -3.06
CA GLY A 42 8.13 11.38 -2.54
C GLY A 42 8.19 12.51 -3.56
N SER A 43 9.07 13.47 -3.33
CA SER A 43 9.29 14.61 -4.21
C SER A 43 10.76 14.98 -4.28
N ARG A 44 11.35 14.90 -5.49
CA ARG A 44 12.74 15.30 -5.72
C ARG A 44 12.95 16.79 -5.46
N SER A 45 12.05 17.64 -5.96
CA SER A 45 12.18 19.10 -5.85
C SER A 45 11.97 19.61 -4.42
N ARG A 46 11.25 18.84 -3.58
CA ARG A 46 11.05 19.17 -2.15
C ARG A 46 11.95 18.37 -1.21
N ASN A 47 12.85 17.54 -1.75
CA ASN A 47 13.70 16.63 -0.97
C ASN A 47 12.90 15.75 0.02
N GLU A 48 11.70 15.31 -0.39
CA GLU A 48 10.81 14.47 0.39
C GLU A 48 10.95 13.00 -0.06
N ARG A 49 11.13 12.09 0.91
CA ARG A 49 11.08 10.65 0.65
C ARG A 49 9.62 10.17 0.60
N PRO A 50 9.32 9.07 -0.11
CA PRO A 50 8.01 8.45 -0.01
C PRO A 50 7.74 7.98 1.43
N PHE A 51 6.46 8.00 1.82
CA PHE A 51 5.99 7.46 3.09
C PHE A 51 6.30 5.97 3.18
N ASP A 52 6.83 5.51 4.31
CA ASP A 52 7.21 4.11 4.53
C ASP A 52 5.96 3.24 4.79
N ILE A 53 5.25 2.91 3.70
CA ILE A 53 4.06 2.06 3.74
C ILE A 53 4.41 0.68 4.32
N ALA A 54 5.59 0.14 4.01
CA ALA A 54 5.98 -1.21 4.43
C ALA A 54 6.08 -1.31 5.95
N ARG A 55 6.65 -0.28 6.59
CA ARG A 55 6.63 -0.18 8.05
C ARG A 55 5.21 0.00 8.59
N PHE A 56 4.44 0.90 8.00
CA PHE A 56 3.07 1.19 8.46
C PHE A 56 2.18 -0.06 8.47
N VAL A 57 2.21 -0.89 7.42
CA VAL A 57 1.38 -2.10 7.38
C VAL A 57 1.86 -3.18 8.35
N ARG A 58 3.17 -3.26 8.64
CA ARG A 58 3.70 -4.15 9.70
C ARG A 58 3.25 -3.71 11.09
N GLU A 59 3.14 -2.41 11.34
CA GLU A 59 2.57 -1.87 12.58
C GLU A 59 1.07 -2.20 12.73
N MET A 60 0.41 -2.67 11.67
CA MET A 60 -0.96 -3.20 11.69
C MET A 60 -1.03 -4.72 11.84
N ASP A 61 0.09 -5.38 12.13
CA ASP A 61 0.25 -6.85 12.16
C ASP A 61 -0.03 -7.51 10.80
N ILE A 62 0.27 -6.82 9.69
CA ILE A 62 0.19 -7.35 8.32
C ILE A 62 1.60 -7.39 7.72
N GLU A 63 2.06 -8.58 7.33
CA GLU A 63 3.32 -8.71 6.59
C GLU A 63 3.06 -8.50 5.08
N PRO A 64 3.78 -7.59 4.41
CA PRO A 64 3.70 -7.47 2.96
C PRO A 64 4.17 -8.72 2.22
N ASP A 65 3.45 -9.11 1.17
CA ASP A 65 3.90 -10.13 0.22
C ASP A 65 4.98 -9.60 -0.74
N GLY A 66 5.15 -8.28 -0.81
CA GLY A 66 6.34 -7.70 -1.42
C GLY A 66 6.40 -6.19 -1.39
N VAL A 67 7.60 -5.71 -1.70
CA VAL A 67 7.99 -4.29 -1.62
C VAL A 67 8.91 -3.96 -2.80
N ALA A 68 8.69 -2.81 -3.42
CA ALA A 68 9.55 -2.29 -4.48
C ALA A 68 9.83 -0.79 -4.29
N TRP A 69 11.10 -0.41 -4.40
CA TRP A 69 11.54 0.99 -4.39
C TRP A 69 11.94 1.42 -5.81
N GLY A 70 11.80 2.71 -6.11
CA GLY A 70 12.19 3.25 -7.41
C GLY A 70 12.70 4.69 -7.32
N GLY A 71 13.60 5.02 -8.24
CA GLY A 71 14.25 6.34 -8.35
C GLY A 71 15.62 6.42 -7.66
N ASP A 72 16.42 7.37 -8.11
CA ASP A 72 17.67 7.81 -7.46
C ASP A 72 17.63 9.35 -7.29
N PRO A 73 17.51 9.88 -6.05
CA PRO A 73 17.24 9.15 -4.80
C PRO A 73 15.85 8.46 -4.83
N PRO A 74 15.52 7.56 -3.88
CA PRO A 74 14.23 6.88 -3.87
C PRO A 74 13.03 7.86 -3.85
N LEU A 75 12.20 7.80 -4.88
CA LEU A 75 11.02 8.65 -5.08
C LEU A 75 9.71 7.87 -5.02
N THR A 76 9.74 6.55 -5.23
CA THR A 76 8.56 5.72 -5.21
C THR A 76 8.76 4.52 -4.30
N LEU A 77 7.73 4.18 -3.53
CA LEU A 77 7.63 2.94 -2.76
C LEU A 77 6.29 2.28 -3.10
N PHE A 78 6.35 1.01 -3.48
CA PHE A 78 5.17 0.16 -3.67
C PHE A 78 5.23 -1.00 -2.69
N VAL A 79 4.08 -1.32 -2.11
CA VAL A 79 3.88 -2.45 -1.21
C VAL A 79 2.67 -3.22 -1.70
N TRP A 80 2.70 -4.55 -1.70
CA TRP A 80 1.50 -5.33 -1.98
C TRP A 80 1.24 -6.40 -0.94
N ILE A 81 -0.05 -6.69 -0.77
CA ILE A 81 -0.61 -7.69 0.15
C ILE A 81 -1.58 -8.53 -0.66
N ASP A 82 -1.41 -9.84 -0.61
CA ASP A 82 -2.24 -10.83 -1.28
C ASP A 82 -3.34 -11.30 -0.32
N ALA A 83 -4.57 -11.32 -0.82
CA ALA A 83 -5.70 -11.89 -0.10
C ALA A 83 -5.54 -13.42 0.00
N PRO A 84 -6.02 -14.04 1.09
CA PRO A 84 -6.09 -15.50 1.16
C PRO A 84 -6.84 -16.08 -0.04
N ARG A 85 -6.44 -17.28 -0.47
CA ARG A 85 -7.13 -18.06 -1.51
C ARG A 85 -8.42 -18.70 -0.99
#